data_AF-A0A2A7MX87-F1
#
_entry.id   AF-A0A2A7MX87-F1
#
_cell.length_a   1.000
_cell.length_b   1.000
_cell.length_c   1.000
_cell.angle_alpha   90.00
_cell.angle_beta   90.00
_cell.angle_gamma   90.00
#
_symmetry.space_group_name_H-M   'P 1'
#
loop_
_entity.id
_entity.type
_entity.pdbx_description
1 polymer ?
#
loop_
_entity_poly.entity_id
_entity_poly.type
_entity_poly.pdbx_seq_one_letter_code
_entity_poly.pdbx_strand_id
1 'polypeptide(L)'
;MKKLIRILLLSVVALLAFGALSACSSGTSTESTETTESPQASPTTTETSAAPAEATAAPFPQSAKYIADTKSAEGQPMVIGIAVDGADVAAYACNGVDDEAWFFGTQNDGKIDIKSRFRDTLTAEFNGTDVVGDVVMNGITYKFSAPSVPAPAGMYTAELEGVRASWVVRPDGSATGVQFNGGVSGRDFEQAELQQLNDQQFRNSVRNKRILQQAQQIELLANRSARSTINGHEVTPILVNGNFRL
;
A
#
# COMPACT_ATOMS: atom_id res chain seq x y z
N MET A 1 -15.83 -50.96 19.96
CA MET A 1 -15.04 -50.80 21.20
C MET A 1 -14.20 -49.53 21.03
N LYS A 2 -14.53 -48.42 21.73
CA LYS A 2 -13.79 -47.88 22.91
C LYS A 2 -12.28 -47.66 22.61
N LYS A 3 -11.67 -46.46 22.66
CA LYS A 3 -12.05 -45.07 23.05
C LYS A 3 -11.20 -44.10 22.18
N LEU A 4 -11.64 -42.95 21.65
CA LEU A 4 -11.81 -41.63 22.30
C LEU A 4 -10.75 -41.27 23.36
N ILE A 5 -9.91 -40.26 23.08
CA ILE A 5 -9.42 -39.22 24.02
C ILE A 5 -9.00 -38.00 23.19
N ARG A 6 -9.68 -36.86 23.43
CA ARG A 6 -9.21 -35.51 23.11
C ARG A 6 -8.58 -34.97 24.39
N ILE A 7 -7.41 -34.35 24.34
CA ILE A 7 -6.86 -33.61 25.49
C ILE A 7 -6.97 -32.13 25.18
N LEU A 8 -7.77 -31.46 26.00
CA LEU A 8 -8.09 -30.04 25.95
C LEU A 8 -7.61 -29.46 27.27
N LEU A 9 -6.63 -28.56 27.24
CA LEU A 9 -6.10 -27.90 28.43
C LEU A 9 -6.78 -26.54 28.62
N LEU A 10 -7.75 -26.52 29.54
CA LEU A 10 -8.33 -25.32 30.10
C LEU A 10 -7.41 -24.78 31.20
N SER A 11 -6.92 -23.55 31.04
CA SER A 11 -6.29 -22.79 32.13
C SER A 11 -7.28 -21.76 32.68
N VAL A 12 -7.81 -22.02 33.87
CA VAL A 12 -8.63 -21.08 34.64
C VAL A 12 -7.77 -20.47 35.74
N VAL A 13 -7.64 -19.15 35.75
CA VAL A 13 -7.30 -18.34 36.94
C VAL A 13 -8.25 -17.15 36.95
N ALA A 14 -8.76 -16.79 38.14
CA ALA A 14 -9.80 -15.80 38.35
C ALA A 14 -9.39 -14.77 39.42
N LEU A 15 -10.26 -13.76 39.68
CA LEU A 15 -10.26 -12.83 40.83
C LEU A 15 -9.16 -11.75 40.77
N LEU A 16 -9.30 -10.46 41.16
CA LEU A 16 -10.32 -9.53 41.73
C LEU A 16 -9.92 -8.08 41.28
N ALA A 17 -10.66 -6.96 41.41
CA ALA A 17 -12.09 -6.61 41.52
C ALA A 17 -12.25 -5.06 41.60
N PHE A 18 -13.46 -4.57 41.95
CA PHE A 18 -13.84 -3.19 42.33
C PHE A 18 -13.96 -2.09 41.25
N GLY A 19 -15.03 -1.28 41.36
CA GLY A 19 -15.27 -0.10 40.54
C GLY A 19 -16.74 0.33 40.38
N ALA A 20 -17.56 0.29 41.44
CA ALA A 20 -18.95 0.75 41.36
C ALA A 20 -19.08 2.24 41.71
N LEU A 21 -19.70 3.03 40.83
CA LEU A 21 -20.31 4.32 41.16
C LEU A 21 -21.64 4.47 40.42
N SER A 22 -22.64 4.98 41.14
CA SER A 22 -24.03 5.06 40.72
C SER A 22 -24.48 6.50 40.51
N ALA A 23 -25.59 6.60 39.76
CA ALA A 23 -26.66 7.58 39.91
C ALA A 23 -26.51 8.98 39.27
N CYS A 24 -27.59 9.32 38.58
CA CYS A 24 -27.94 10.58 37.96
C CYS A 24 -27.98 11.76 38.94
N SER A 25 -27.94 12.98 38.38
CA SER A 25 -28.78 14.05 38.90
C SER A 25 -29.35 14.90 37.76
N SER A 26 -30.67 15.04 37.77
CA SER A 26 -31.44 15.94 36.91
C SER A 26 -31.56 17.32 37.55
N GLY A 27 -31.27 18.39 36.81
CA GLY A 27 -31.56 19.76 37.21
C GLY A 27 -32.58 20.40 36.27
N THR A 28 -33.67 20.94 36.81
CA THR A 28 -34.63 21.79 36.09
C THR A 28 -35.04 22.97 36.98
N SER A 29 -35.67 23.99 36.38
CA SER A 29 -36.00 25.30 36.98
C SER A 29 -34.76 26.21 37.17
N THR A 30 -34.85 27.54 37.00
CA THR A 30 -36.04 28.40 37.12
C THR A 30 -36.06 29.54 36.08
N GLU A 31 -37.29 29.91 35.73
CA GLU A 31 -37.78 31.08 34.99
C GLU A 31 -37.28 32.46 35.51
N SER A 32 -37.08 33.44 34.61
CA SER A 32 -37.14 34.89 34.91
C SER A 32 -37.26 35.75 33.63
N THR A 33 -38.50 36.13 33.33
CA THR A 33 -39.01 37.46 32.91
C THR A 33 -38.23 38.36 31.92
N GLU A 34 -39.02 38.91 30.98
CA GLU A 34 -38.71 39.88 29.92
C GLU A 34 -38.15 41.23 30.43
N THR A 35 -37.38 41.93 29.58
CA THR A 35 -37.56 43.38 29.31
C THR A 35 -36.99 43.74 27.93
N THR A 36 -37.76 44.54 27.18
CA THR A 36 -37.52 45.13 25.85
C THR A 36 -36.31 46.08 25.76
N GLU A 37 -35.53 46.05 24.67
CA GLU A 37 -35.12 47.25 23.92
C GLU A 37 -34.46 46.97 22.53
N SER A 38 -34.21 48.04 21.76
CA SER A 38 -34.08 48.09 20.29
C SER A 38 -32.71 47.64 19.70
N PRO A 39 -32.60 47.39 18.38
CA PRO A 39 -31.43 46.75 17.78
C PRO A 39 -30.28 47.72 17.44
N GLN A 40 -29.05 47.33 17.75
CA GLN A 40 -27.83 48.00 17.29
C GLN A 40 -27.07 47.10 16.30
N ALA A 41 -26.83 47.60 15.09
CA ALA A 41 -26.10 46.86 14.06
C ALA A 41 -24.60 46.75 14.39
N SER A 42 -24.06 45.54 14.32
CA SER A 42 -22.62 45.28 14.28
C SER A 42 -22.21 44.85 12.87
N PRO A 43 -21.07 45.31 12.33
CA PRO A 43 -20.63 44.95 10.99
C PRO A 43 -20.18 43.49 10.93
N THR A 44 -20.82 42.71 10.06
CA THR A 44 -20.35 41.36 9.71
C THR A 44 -18.99 41.46 9.02
N THR A 45 -17.92 41.11 9.71
CA THR A 45 -16.65 40.76 9.07
C THR A 45 -16.81 39.44 8.35
N THR A 46 -17.10 39.50 7.06
CA THR A 46 -17.08 38.33 6.19
C THR A 46 -15.65 37.82 6.06
N GLU A 47 -15.27 36.85 6.89
CA GLU A 47 -14.09 36.04 6.64
C GLU A 47 -14.34 35.21 5.38
N THR A 48 -13.87 35.71 4.24
CA THR A 48 -13.74 34.92 3.02
C THR A 48 -12.71 33.83 3.30
N SER A 49 -13.20 32.66 3.71
CA SER A 49 -12.43 31.43 3.74
C SER A 49 -11.95 31.14 2.32
N ALA A 50 -10.69 31.48 2.04
CA ALA A 50 -10.06 31.17 0.78
C ALA A 50 -9.93 29.64 0.69
N ALA A 51 -10.68 29.03 -0.24
CA ALA A 51 -10.53 27.62 -0.55
C ALA A 51 -9.05 27.35 -0.88
N PRO A 52 -8.44 26.26 -0.36
CA PRO A 52 -7.06 25.92 -0.69
C PRO A 52 -6.91 25.81 -2.20
N ALA A 53 -5.99 26.58 -2.78
CA ALA A 53 -5.63 26.41 -4.18
C ALA A 53 -5.03 25.01 -4.34
N GLU A 54 -5.59 24.20 -5.24
CA GLU A 54 -5.04 22.89 -5.57
C GLU A 54 -3.61 23.07 -6.08
N ALA A 55 -2.64 22.53 -5.34
CA ALA A 55 -1.25 22.51 -5.79
C ALA A 55 -1.18 21.73 -7.11
N THR A 56 -0.71 22.37 -8.17
CA THR A 56 -0.51 21.70 -9.45
C THR A 56 0.73 20.81 -9.34
N ALA A 57 0.58 19.53 -9.69
CA ALA A 57 1.69 18.57 -9.69
C ALA A 57 2.85 19.05 -10.59
N ALA A 58 4.07 18.74 -10.19
CA ALA A 58 5.26 19.05 -10.98
C ALA A 58 5.48 17.96 -12.04
N PRO A 59 6.00 18.29 -13.23
CA PRO A 59 6.33 17.29 -14.24
C PRO A 59 7.47 16.38 -13.75
N PHE A 60 7.35 15.08 -14.00
CA PHE A 60 8.42 14.12 -13.72
C PHE A 60 9.70 14.43 -14.53
N PRO A 61 10.90 14.13 -13.99
CA PRO A 61 12.11 14.03 -14.79
C PRO A 61 12.01 12.90 -15.84
N GLN A 62 12.78 13.02 -16.93
CA GLN A 62 12.74 12.07 -18.05
C GLN A 62 13.05 10.61 -17.67
N SER A 63 13.88 10.37 -16.64
CA SER A 63 14.04 9.05 -16.04
C SER A 63 14.43 9.19 -14.57
N ALA A 64 13.77 8.47 -13.68
CA ALA A 64 14.05 8.47 -12.24
C ALA A 64 13.53 7.21 -11.55
N LYS A 65 14.05 6.95 -10.35
CA LYS A 65 13.61 5.89 -9.45
C LYS A 65 13.34 6.49 -8.08
N TYR A 66 12.28 6.04 -7.43
CA TYR A 66 11.82 6.53 -6.13
C TYR A 66 11.50 5.33 -5.23
N ILE A 67 11.78 5.43 -3.93
CA ILE A 67 11.51 4.38 -2.95
C ILE A 67 10.94 4.99 -1.67
N ALA A 68 9.89 4.37 -1.11
CA ALA A 68 9.42 4.66 0.24
C ALA A 68 9.21 3.39 1.05
N ASP A 69 9.64 3.42 2.31
CA ASP A 69 9.08 2.58 3.37
C ASP A 69 7.88 3.28 3.98
N THR A 70 6.79 2.54 4.21
CA THR A 70 5.58 3.06 4.82
C THR A 70 4.86 1.97 5.63
N LYS A 71 3.75 2.34 6.25
CA LYS A 71 2.87 1.47 7.02
C LYS A 71 1.40 1.88 6.87
N SER A 72 0.49 0.93 7.06
CA SER A 72 -0.94 1.24 7.19
C SER A 72 -1.21 2.03 8.48
N ALA A 73 -2.42 2.56 8.63
CA ALA A 73 -2.84 3.20 9.89
C ALA A 73 -2.73 2.27 11.12
N GLU A 74 -2.84 0.95 10.90
CA GLU A 74 -2.69 -0.10 11.92
C GLU A 74 -1.24 -0.56 12.11
N GLY A 75 -0.29 0.01 11.36
CA GLY A 75 1.15 -0.24 11.50
C GLY A 75 1.69 -1.42 10.68
N GLN A 76 0.91 -2.01 9.78
CA GLN A 76 1.39 -3.08 8.89
C GLN A 76 2.42 -2.51 7.89
N PRO A 77 3.60 -3.11 7.71
CA PRO A 77 4.65 -2.56 6.86
C PRO A 77 4.35 -2.74 5.36
N MET A 78 4.84 -1.80 4.56
CA MET A 78 4.82 -1.85 3.10
C MET A 78 6.03 -1.08 2.56
N VAL A 79 6.72 -1.63 1.57
CA VAL A 79 7.68 -0.87 0.75
C VAL A 79 7.07 -0.63 -0.62
N ILE A 80 7.32 0.54 -1.22
CA ILE A 80 7.01 0.83 -2.62
C ILE A 80 8.25 1.35 -3.34
N GLY A 81 8.48 0.82 -4.55
CA GLY A 81 9.39 1.38 -5.54
C GLY A 81 8.61 1.88 -6.75
N ILE A 82 9.06 2.98 -7.36
CA ILE A 82 8.48 3.57 -8.56
C ILE A 82 9.62 3.91 -9.51
N ALA A 83 9.48 3.56 -10.79
CA ALA A 83 10.38 3.94 -11.87
C ALA A 83 9.57 4.65 -12.97
N VAL A 84 10.14 5.73 -13.50
CA VAL A 84 9.55 6.52 -14.59
C VAL A 84 10.54 6.61 -15.73
N ASP A 85 10.07 6.48 -16.96
CA ASP A 85 10.80 6.80 -18.19
C ASP A 85 9.88 7.59 -19.14
N GLY A 86 10.03 8.91 -19.16
CA GLY A 86 9.17 9.83 -19.91
C GLY A 86 7.73 9.77 -19.39
N ALA A 87 6.83 9.19 -20.19
CA ALA A 87 5.45 8.95 -19.79
C ALA A 87 5.26 7.60 -19.10
N ASP A 88 6.12 6.60 -19.35
CA ASP A 88 5.93 5.24 -18.87
C ASP A 88 6.26 5.11 -17.37
N VAL A 89 5.39 4.41 -16.64
CA VAL A 89 5.53 4.12 -15.21
C VAL A 89 5.50 2.61 -14.98
N ALA A 90 6.46 2.14 -14.19
CA ALA A 90 6.42 0.84 -13.53
C ALA A 90 6.57 1.05 -12.03
N ALA A 91 5.75 0.40 -11.22
CA ALA A 91 5.88 0.44 -9.76
C ALA A 91 5.58 -0.92 -9.14
N TYR A 92 6.23 -1.18 -8.02
CA TYR A 92 6.13 -2.41 -7.24
C TYR A 92 5.96 -2.08 -5.78
N ALA A 93 4.97 -2.69 -5.13
CA ALA A 93 4.78 -2.58 -3.69
C ALA A 93 4.70 -3.98 -3.07
N CYS A 94 5.30 -4.18 -1.90
CA CYS A 94 5.22 -5.45 -1.16
C CYS A 94 5.42 -5.27 0.35
N ASN A 95 4.88 -6.21 1.14
CA ASN A 95 5.12 -6.26 2.59
C ASN A 95 6.39 -7.05 2.98
N GLY A 96 7.07 -7.66 2.00
CA GLY A 96 8.25 -8.50 2.21
C GLY A 96 7.98 -9.91 2.76
N VAL A 97 6.72 -10.33 2.86
CA VAL A 97 6.29 -11.60 3.47
C VAL A 97 5.38 -12.40 2.54
N ASP A 98 4.20 -11.86 2.21
CA ASP A 98 3.11 -12.60 1.59
C ASP A 98 2.10 -11.72 0.83
N ASP A 99 2.38 -10.41 0.65
CA ASP A 99 1.59 -9.55 -0.22
C ASP A 99 2.46 -8.65 -1.12
N GLU A 100 2.05 -8.54 -2.37
CA GLU A 100 2.70 -7.72 -3.40
C GLU A 100 1.70 -7.23 -4.47
N ALA A 101 2.07 -6.17 -5.18
CA ALA A 101 1.35 -5.65 -6.34
C ALA A 101 2.31 -5.00 -7.36
N TRP A 102 2.03 -5.22 -8.64
CA TRP A 102 2.69 -4.56 -9.77
C TRP A 102 1.73 -3.59 -10.45
N PHE A 103 2.21 -2.38 -10.73
CA PHE A 103 1.47 -1.31 -11.37
C PHE A 103 2.22 -0.90 -12.64
N PHE A 104 1.54 -0.99 -13.78
CA PHE A 104 2.07 -0.58 -15.09
C PHE A 104 1.08 0.37 -15.74
N GLY A 105 1.60 1.47 -16.29
CA GLY A 105 0.77 2.51 -16.89
C GLY A 105 1.62 3.71 -17.28
N THR A 106 0.99 4.87 -17.25
CA THR A 106 1.63 6.14 -17.63
C THR A 106 1.34 7.23 -16.61
N GLN A 107 2.27 8.19 -16.47
CA GLN A 107 2.01 9.47 -15.80
C GLN A 107 1.46 10.50 -16.80
N ASN A 108 0.62 11.41 -16.33
CA ASN A 108 0.20 12.60 -17.07
C ASN A 108 0.33 13.83 -16.17
N ASP A 109 1.05 14.85 -16.64
CA ASP A 109 1.28 16.12 -15.92
C ASP A 109 1.75 15.92 -14.47
N GLY A 110 2.66 14.96 -14.25
CA GLY A 110 3.17 14.66 -12.91
C GLY A 110 2.30 13.72 -12.07
N LYS A 111 1.12 13.33 -12.55
CA LYS A 111 0.15 12.49 -11.82
C LYS A 111 0.14 11.05 -12.33
N ILE A 112 -0.06 10.11 -11.42
CA ILE A 112 -0.16 8.66 -11.64
C ILE A 112 -1.50 8.20 -11.10
N ASP A 113 -2.29 7.50 -11.92
CA ASP A 113 -3.47 6.74 -11.49
C ASP A 113 -3.48 5.40 -12.22
N ILE A 114 -3.17 4.32 -11.49
CA ILE A 114 -2.99 2.98 -12.07
C ILE A 114 -3.74 1.94 -11.22
N LYS A 115 -4.66 1.22 -11.85
CA LYS A 115 -5.24 -0.02 -11.31
C LYS A 115 -4.45 -1.23 -11.82
N SER A 116 -3.84 -1.98 -10.91
CA SER A 116 -3.07 -3.19 -11.20
C SER A 116 -3.91 -4.33 -11.79
N ARG A 117 -3.25 -5.35 -12.35
CA ARG A 117 -3.87 -6.62 -12.77
C ARG A 117 -4.71 -7.29 -11.66
N PHE A 118 -4.35 -7.08 -10.39
CA PHE A 118 -5.07 -7.66 -9.24
C PHE A 118 -6.05 -6.68 -8.56
N ARG A 119 -6.32 -5.52 -9.19
CA ARG A 119 -7.25 -4.46 -8.77
C ARG A 119 -6.87 -3.72 -7.48
N ASP A 120 -5.63 -3.89 -7.02
CA ASP A 120 -4.95 -2.92 -6.16
C ASP A 120 -4.71 -1.62 -6.95
N THR A 121 -4.69 -0.46 -6.30
CA THR A 121 -4.56 0.85 -6.96
C THR A 121 -3.37 1.65 -6.46
N LEU A 122 -2.76 2.43 -7.34
CA LEU A 122 -1.72 3.41 -7.05
C LEU A 122 -2.19 4.77 -7.58
N THR A 123 -2.36 5.74 -6.67
CA THR A 123 -2.72 7.12 -7.01
C THR A 123 -1.70 8.04 -6.36
N ALA A 124 -0.93 8.77 -7.16
CA ALA A 124 0.21 9.55 -6.69
C ALA A 124 0.53 10.75 -7.59
N GLU A 125 1.33 11.68 -7.09
CA GLU A 125 1.84 12.81 -7.87
C GLU A 125 3.29 13.16 -7.50
N PHE A 126 4.02 13.73 -8.45
CA PHE A 126 5.35 14.27 -8.21
C PHE A 126 5.24 15.71 -7.70
N ASN A 127 5.79 15.98 -6.52
CA ASN A 127 5.76 17.31 -5.89
C ASN A 127 6.96 18.20 -6.25
N GLY A 128 7.80 17.75 -7.18
CA GLY A 128 9.06 18.40 -7.57
C GLY A 128 10.31 17.79 -6.92
N THR A 129 10.16 16.97 -5.87
CA THR A 129 11.27 16.25 -5.19
C THR A 129 10.95 14.77 -4.99
N ASP A 130 9.77 14.50 -4.43
CA ASP A 130 9.27 13.17 -4.07
C ASP A 130 8.04 12.82 -4.91
N VAL A 131 7.77 11.51 -5.03
CA VAL A 131 6.43 11.02 -5.40
C VAL A 131 5.63 10.80 -4.13
N VAL A 132 4.52 11.52 -3.99
CA VAL A 132 3.61 11.44 -2.83
C VAL A 132 2.29 10.81 -3.25
N GLY A 133 1.69 9.99 -2.39
CA GLY A 133 0.40 9.39 -2.74
C GLY A 133 -0.08 8.28 -1.82
N ASP A 134 -1.04 7.53 -2.34
CA ASP A 134 -1.67 6.37 -1.74
C ASP A 134 -1.45 5.13 -2.63
N VAL A 135 -0.99 4.04 -2.03
CA VAL A 135 -1.14 2.69 -2.61
C VAL A 135 -2.17 1.92 -1.80
N VAL A 136 -3.16 1.31 -2.47
CA VAL A 136 -4.22 0.52 -1.84
C VAL A 136 -4.03 -0.93 -2.23
N MET A 137 -3.59 -1.75 -1.27
CA MET A 137 -3.34 -3.18 -1.45
C MET A 137 -4.25 -4.00 -0.56
N ASN A 138 -4.92 -5.00 -1.15
CA ASN A 138 -5.92 -5.84 -0.48
C ASN A 138 -7.12 -5.06 0.11
N GLY A 139 -7.30 -3.78 -0.25
CA GLY A 139 -8.25 -2.87 0.37
C GLY A 139 -7.72 -2.10 1.60
N ILE A 140 -6.43 -2.21 1.90
CA ILE A 140 -5.72 -1.45 2.94
C ILE A 140 -4.94 -0.32 2.27
N THR A 141 -5.08 0.90 2.78
CA THR A 141 -4.40 2.10 2.25
C THR A 141 -3.07 2.36 2.96
N TYR A 142 -2.03 2.66 2.17
CA TYR A 142 -0.70 3.01 2.62
C TYR A 142 -0.29 4.36 2.00
N LYS A 143 -0.14 5.39 2.84
CA LYS A 143 0.31 6.74 2.45
C LYS A 143 1.82 6.78 2.34
N PHE A 144 2.39 7.35 1.29
CA PHE A 144 3.85 7.40 1.13
C PHE A 144 4.36 8.75 0.62
N SER A 145 5.63 9.03 0.93
CA SER A 145 6.48 10.03 0.27
C SER A 145 7.76 9.30 -0.14
N ALA A 146 7.96 9.14 -1.45
CA ALA A 146 9.07 8.40 -2.02
C ALA A 146 10.08 9.39 -2.60
N PRO A 147 11.20 9.67 -1.90
CA PRO A 147 12.29 10.45 -2.46
C PRO A 147 12.97 9.71 -3.62
N SER A 148 13.59 10.48 -4.51
CA SER A 148 14.38 9.93 -5.61
C SER A 148 15.64 9.25 -5.08
N VAL A 149 16.00 8.09 -5.66
CA VAL A 149 17.14 7.28 -5.24
C VAL A 149 18.20 7.11 -6.35
N PRO A 150 19.50 7.16 -6.01
CA PRO A 150 20.57 6.94 -6.98
C PRO A 150 20.72 5.44 -7.31
N ALA A 151 21.18 5.13 -8.53
CA ALA A 151 21.59 3.77 -8.86
C ALA A 151 22.73 3.30 -7.90
N PRO A 152 22.74 2.04 -7.46
CA PRO A 152 21.92 0.92 -7.94
C PRO A 152 20.55 0.74 -7.25
N ALA A 153 20.12 1.65 -6.37
CA ALA A 153 18.82 1.52 -5.72
C ALA A 153 17.67 1.54 -6.75
N GLY A 154 16.62 0.76 -6.48
CA GLY A 154 15.49 0.60 -7.38
C GLY A 154 14.72 -0.70 -7.15
N MET A 155 13.77 -0.97 -8.04
CA MET A 155 13.11 -2.27 -8.08
C MET A 155 13.92 -3.25 -8.93
N TYR A 156 13.94 -4.51 -8.50
CA TYR A 156 14.55 -5.61 -9.22
C TYR A 156 13.54 -6.74 -9.39
N THR A 157 13.69 -7.54 -10.44
CA THR A 157 12.88 -8.74 -10.62
C THR A 157 13.65 -9.85 -11.34
N ALA A 158 13.29 -11.10 -11.07
CA ALA A 158 13.80 -12.29 -11.72
C ALA A 158 12.67 -13.30 -11.91
N GLU A 159 12.73 -14.11 -12.96
CA GLU A 159 11.79 -15.20 -13.20
C GLU A 159 12.53 -16.50 -13.50
N LEU A 160 11.97 -17.60 -13.03
CA LEU A 160 12.44 -18.95 -13.28
C LEU A 160 11.25 -19.92 -13.25
N GLU A 161 11.05 -20.69 -14.33
CA GLU A 161 10.04 -21.76 -14.41
C GLU A 161 8.60 -21.33 -14.02
N GLY A 162 8.22 -20.08 -14.35
CA GLY A 162 6.90 -19.52 -14.03
C GLY A 162 6.75 -18.99 -12.59
N VAL A 163 7.82 -19.01 -11.81
CA VAL A 163 7.93 -18.36 -10.50
C VAL A 163 8.67 -17.04 -10.68
N ARG A 164 8.15 -15.95 -10.11
CA ARG A 164 8.80 -14.63 -10.10
C ARG A 164 9.23 -14.27 -8.69
N ALA A 165 10.40 -13.68 -8.53
CA ALA A 165 10.78 -12.95 -7.32
C ALA A 165 11.06 -11.49 -7.66
N SER A 166 10.60 -10.57 -6.81
CA SER A 166 10.74 -9.13 -7.01
C SER A 166 11.11 -8.44 -5.71
N TRP A 167 11.92 -7.39 -5.81
CA TRP A 167 12.53 -6.68 -4.67
C TRP A 167 12.47 -5.18 -4.86
N VAL A 168 12.38 -4.43 -3.76
CA VAL A 168 12.78 -3.03 -3.67
C VAL A 168 14.11 -2.98 -2.91
N VAL A 169 15.14 -2.42 -3.54
CA VAL A 169 16.52 -2.32 -3.02
C VAL A 169 16.85 -0.86 -2.72
N ARG A 170 17.18 -0.56 -1.47
CA ARG A 170 17.44 0.79 -0.95
C ARG A 170 18.88 1.25 -1.25
N PRO A 171 19.20 2.56 -1.08
CA PRO A 171 20.55 3.09 -1.28
C PRO A 171 21.64 2.47 -0.39
N ASP A 172 21.27 1.89 0.76
CA ASP A 172 22.19 1.17 1.65
C ASP A 172 22.41 -0.31 1.23
N GLY A 173 21.78 -0.75 0.15
CA GLY A 173 21.82 -2.14 -0.34
C GLY A 173 20.84 -3.08 0.37
N SER A 174 20.11 -2.64 1.40
CA SER A 174 19.07 -3.46 2.02
C SER A 174 17.89 -3.69 1.06
N ALA A 175 17.29 -4.87 1.13
CA ALA A 175 16.24 -5.27 0.21
C ALA A 175 15.00 -5.83 0.92
N THR A 176 13.85 -5.61 0.32
CA THR A 176 12.57 -6.17 0.75
C THR A 176 11.83 -6.69 -0.48
N GLY A 177 11.37 -7.93 -0.47
CA GLY A 177 10.85 -8.58 -1.67
C GLY A 177 10.00 -9.82 -1.41
N VAL A 178 9.17 -10.17 -2.40
CA VAL A 178 8.23 -11.29 -2.35
C VAL A 178 8.40 -12.15 -3.61
N GLN A 179 8.28 -13.46 -3.43
CA GLN A 179 8.27 -14.47 -4.48
C GLN A 179 6.83 -14.94 -4.74
N PHE A 180 6.40 -14.83 -6.00
CA PHE A 180 5.12 -15.29 -6.51
C PHE A 180 5.25 -16.64 -7.21
N ASN A 181 4.55 -17.63 -6.66
CA ASN A 181 4.58 -19.04 -7.06
C ASN A 181 3.31 -19.48 -7.82
N GLY A 182 2.57 -18.53 -8.42
CA GLY A 182 1.30 -18.82 -9.07
C GLY A 182 0.12 -18.89 -8.09
N GLY A 183 -0.71 -19.92 -8.18
CA GLY A 183 -1.99 -20.03 -7.46
C GLY A 183 -3.18 -19.37 -8.17
N VAL A 184 -2.94 -18.62 -9.25
CA VAL A 184 -3.95 -18.04 -10.13
C VAL A 184 -3.67 -18.41 -11.58
N SER A 185 -4.73 -18.69 -12.35
CA SER A 185 -4.68 -19.06 -13.77
C SER A 185 -5.48 -18.07 -14.63
N GLY A 186 -5.29 -18.09 -15.96
CA GLY A 186 -6.09 -17.28 -16.89
C GLY A 186 -7.60 -17.43 -16.67
N ARG A 187 -8.05 -18.67 -16.42
CA ARG A 187 -9.46 -19.01 -16.13
C ARG A 187 -10.02 -18.32 -14.89
N ASP A 188 -9.20 -18.01 -13.88
CA ASP A 188 -9.67 -17.27 -12.70
C ASP A 188 -10.01 -15.81 -13.04
N PHE A 189 -9.27 -15.20 -13.98
CA PHE A 189 -9.59 -13.87 -14.51
C PHE A 189 -10.81 -13.91 -15.43
N GLU A 190 -10.86 -14.86 -16.37
CA GLU A 190 -12.00 -15.07 -17.27
C GLU A 190 -13.31 -15.26 -16.50
N GLN A 191 -13.30 -16.10 -15.45
CA GLN A 191 -14.48 -16.29 -14.60
C GLN A 191 -14.87 -15.03 -13.83
N ALA A 192 -13.90 -14.26 -13.33
CA ALA A 192 -14.17 -13.03 -12.61
C ALA A 192 -14.75 -11.92 -13.51
N GLU A 193 -14.33 -11.88 -14.79
CA GLU A 193 -14.88 -10.99 -15.82
C GLU A 193 -16.30 -11.41 -16.22
N LEU A 194 -16.51 -12.69 -16.54
CA LEU A 194 -17.84 -13.23 -16.90
C LEU A 194 -18.88 -13.06 -15.78
N GLN A 195 -18.44 -13.14 -14.51
CA GLN A 195 -19.29 -12.90 -13.34
C GLN A 195 -19.40 -11.41 -12.96
N GLN A 196 -18.70 -10.51 -13.66
CA GLN A 196 -18.63 -9.07 -13.40
C GLN A 196 -18.34 -8.75 -11.92
N LEU A 197 -17.39 -9.48 -11.32
CA LEU A 197 -17.09 -9.35 -9.90
C LEU A 197 -16.70 -7.90 -9.54
N ASN A 198 -17.25 -7.39 -8.44
CA ASN A 198 -16.80 -6.12 -7.88
C ASN A 198 -15.38 -6.24 -7.29
N ASP A 199 -14.74 -5.11 -6.93
CA ASP A 199 -13.34 -5.12 -6.45
C ASP A 199 -13.15 -6.07 -5.25
N GLN A 200 -14.10 -6.14 -4.29
CA GLN A 200 -13.99 -7.01 -3.12
C GLN A 200 -14.19 -8.50 -3.45
N GLN A 201 -15.16 -8.83 -4.29
CA GLN A 201 -15.36 -10.19 -4.78
C GLN A 201 -14.16 -10.69 -5.58
N PHE A 202 -13.59 -9.85 -6.45
CA PHE A 202 -12.38 -10.18 -7.19
C PHE A 202 -11.18 -10.41 -6.25
N ARG A 203 -11.01 -9.58 -5.21
CA ARG A 203 -9.93 -9.81 -4.23
C ARG A 203 -10.06 -11.19 -3.58
N ASN A 204 -11.25 -11.54 -3.10
CA ASN A 204 -11.51 -12.82 -2.45
C ASN A 204 -11.37 -14.02 -3.41
N SER A 205 -11.80 -13.89 -4.66
CA SER A 205 -11.88 -15.00 -5.63
C SER A 205 -10.65 -15.15 -6.54
N VAL A 206 -9.79 -14.13 -6.66
CA VAL A 206 -8.62 -14.14 -7.55
C VAL A 206 -7.36 -13.71 -6.81
N ARG A 207 -7.29 -12.45 -6.32
CA ARG A 207 -6.07 -11.90 -5.69
C ARG A 207 -5.56 -12.74 -4.51
N ASN A 208 -6.47 -13.23 -3.68
CA ASN A 208 -6.13 -13.94 -2.44
C ASN A 208 -5.97 -15.46 -2.64
N LYS A 209 -6.00 -15.94 -3.90
CA LYS A 209 -5.55 -17.29 -4.28
C LYS A 209 -4.04 -17.36 -4.58
N ARG A 210 -3.37 -16.22 -4.72
CA ARG A 210 -1.94 -16.15 -5.06
C ARG A 210 -1.10 -16.85 -3.99
N ILE A 211 -0.13 -17.65 -4.42
CA ILE A 211 0.82 -18.32 -3.52
C ILE A 211 2.07 -17.44 -3.42
N LEU A 212 2.18 -16.71 -2.31
CA LEU A 212 3.23 -15.73 -2.04
C LEU A 212 4.09 -16.18 -0.86
N GLN A 213 5.38 -15.86 -0.91
CA GLN A 213 6.32 -16.04 0.21
C GLN A 213 7.42 -14.97 0.16
N GLN A 214 8.18 -14.77 1.24
CA GLN A 214 9.33 -13.87 1.24
C GLN A 214 10.34 -14.31 0.17
N ALA A 215 10.80 -13.36 -0.65
CA ALA A 215 11.86 -13.64 -1.62
C ALA A 215 13.19 -13.90 -0.90
N GLN A 216 14.01 -14.78 -1.47
CA GLN A 216 15.41 -14.90 -1.04
C GLN A 216 16.13 -13.56 -1.22
N GLN A 217 17.14 -13.30 -0.39
CA GLN A 217 17.83 -12.01 -0.43
C GLN A 217 18.54 -11.80 -1.77
N ILE A 218 18.57 -10.54 -2.21
CA ILE A 218 19.26 -10.10 -3.42
C ILE A 218 20.61 -9.51 -3.03
N GLU A 219 21.67 -9.96 -3.70
CA GLU A 219 23.03 -9.47 -3.54
C GLU A 219 23.39 -8.59 -4.74
N LEU A 220 23.79 -7.34 -4.49
CA LEU A 220 24.34 -6.46 -5.53
C LEU A 220 25.84 -6.69 -5.65
N LEU A 221 26.30 -7.00 -6.87
CA LEU A 221 27.70 -7.34 -7.16
C LEU A 221 28.48 -6.12 -7.66
N ALA A 222 29.81 -6.15 -7.48
CA ALA A 222 30.70 -5.03 -7.82
C ALA A 222 30.69 -4.62 -9.30
N ASN A 223 30.28 -5.53 -10.20
CA ASN A 223 30.07 -5.30 -11.63
C ASN A 223 28.71 -4.63 -11.97
N ARG A 224 27.92 -4.24 -10.96
CA ARG A 224 26.54 -3.72 -11.06
C ARG A 224 25.47 -4.73 -11.51
N SER A 225 25.78 -6.03 -11.62
CA SER A 225 24.74 -7.06 -11.71
C SER A 225 24.21 -7.42 -10.32
N ALA A 226 23.11 -8.17 -10.28
CA ALA A 226 22.57 -8.72 -9.04
C ALA A 226 22.53 -10.25 -9.10
N ARG A 227 22.50 -10.90 -7.93
CA ARG A 227 22.32 -12.35 -7.78
C ARG A 227 21.27 -12.62 -6.72
N SER A 228 20.45 -13.65 -6.92
CA SER A 228 19.58 -14.21 -5.88
C SER A 228 19.27 -15.67 -6.20
N THR A 229 18.32 -16.29 -5.51
CA THR A 229 17.79 -17.61 -5.87
C THR A 229 16.27 -17.62 -5.90
N ILE A 230 15.71 -18.43 -6.79
CA ILE A 230 14.29 -18.81 -6.80
C ILE A 230 14.24 -20.31 -6.53
N ASN A 231 13.57 -20.73 -5.46
CA ASN A 231 13.48 -22.13 -5.04
C ASN A 231 14.85 -22.85 -4.90
N GLY A 232 15.90 -22.12 -4.53
CA GLY A 232 17.27 -22.63 -4.39
C GLY A 232 18.10 -22.64 -5.68
N HIS A 233 17.50 -22.32 -6.83
CA HIS A 233 18.20 -22.18 -8.11
C HIS A 233 18.64 -20.73 -8.32
N GLU A 234 19.87 -20.53 -8.80
CA GLU A 234 20.43 -19.19 -9.03
C GLU A 234 19.70 -18.43 -10.13
N VAL A 235 19.46 -17.14 -9.88
CA VAL A 235 18.92 -16.19 -10.85
C VAL A 235 19.72 -14.89 -10.85
N THR A 236 19.67 -14.16 -11.96
CA THR A 236 20.24 -12.81 -12.12
C THR A 236 19.10 -11.79 -12.19
N PRO A 237 18.73 -11.12 -11.08
CA PRO A 237 17.70 -10.09 -11.12
C PRO A 237 18.08 -8.90 -12.00
N ILE A 238 17.12 -8.43 -12.80
CA ILE A 238 17.27 -7.26 -13.65
C ILE A 238 16.73 -6.02 -12.94
N LEU A 239 17.40 -4.87 -13.14
CA LEU A 239 16.93 -3.58 -12.66
C LEU A 239 15.73 -3.12 -13.52
N VAL A 240 14.66 -2.72 -12.87
CA VAL A 240 13.41 -2.28 -13.50
C VAL A 240 13.46 -0.78 -13.77
N ASN A 241 13.05 -0.38 -14.98
CA ASN A 241 12.85 1.02 -15.38
C ASN A 241 11.36 1.26 -15.69
N GLY A 242 10.96 2.51 -15.98
CA GLY A 242 9.54 2.86 -16.13
C GLY A 242 8.82 2.18 -17.29
N ASN A 243 9.55 1.86 -18.36
CA ASN A 243 9.04 1.11 -19.51
C ASN A 243 8.93 -0.42 -19.31
N PHE A 244 9.32 -0.95 -18.14
CA PHE A 244 9.28 -2.39 -17.85
C PHE A 244 7.85 -2.94 -17.74
N ARG A 245 7.60 -4.15 -18.24
CA ARG A 245 6.30 -4.84 -18.20
C ARG A 245 6.50 -6.34 -17.90
N LEU A 246 5.47 -6.98 -17.36
CA LEU A 246 5.33 -8.43 -17.13
C LEU A 246 4.23 -9.01 -18.03
#